data_AF-A0A651F5A1-F1
#
_entry.id   AF-A0A651F5A1-F1
#
_cell.length_a   1.000
_cell.length_b   1.000
_cell.length_c   1.000
_cell.angle_alpha   90.00
_cell.angle_beta   90.00
_cell.angle_gamma   90.00
#
_symmetry.space_group_name_H-M   'P 1'
#
loop_
_entity.id
_entity.type
_entity.pdbx_description
1 polymer ?
#
loop_
_entity_poly.entity_id
_entity_poly.type
_entity_poly.pdbx_seq_one_letter_code
_entity_poly.pdbx_strand_id
1 'polypeptide(L)'
;MTGDEHGVVLSERLRSALRLRDEGSVEDVGDAVVVKVDSVERRYRDAIKAGARPVEPPRDEVGLGAWRRVARLVDEETGRAVTIWSDRS
;
A
#
# COMPACT_ATOMS: atom_id res chain seq x y z
N MET A 1 21.94 10.40 20.63
CA MET A 1 21.31 9.11 20.29
C MET A 1 20.29 9.43 19.22
N THR A 2 20.59 9.01 18.00
CA THR A 2 19.89 9.33 16.77
C THR A 2 18.48 8.76 16.85
N GLY A 3 17.46 9.61 16.74
CA GLY A 3 16.09 9.14 16.59
C GLY A 3 15.95 8.57 15.20
N ASP A 4 15.79 7.26 15.09
CA ASP A 4 15.37 6.62 13.85
C ASP A 4 13.95 7.11 13.53
N GLU A 5 13.86 8.22 12.81
CA GLU A 5 12.71 8.57 11.98
C GLU A 5 12.54 7.43 10.97
N HIS A 6 11.87 6.35 11.38
CA HIS A 6 11.31 5.36 10.46
C HIS A 6 10.12 6.02 9.74
N GLY A 7 10.40 7.05 8.95
CA GLY A 7 9.48 7.55 7.95
C GLY A 7 9.16 6.39 7.03
N VAL A 8 7.87 6.19 6.72
CA VAL A 8 7.37 5.11 5.86
C VAL A 8 8.31 4.88 4.66
N VAL A 9 9.10 3.81 4.67
CA VAL A 9 10.11 3.58 3.60
C VAL A 9 9.43 2.83 2.45
N LEU A 10 8.82 3.59 1.53
CA LEU A 10 8.41 3.10 0.22
C LEU A 10 9.28 3.75 -0.85
N SER A 11 9.62 2.99 -1.89
CA SER A 11 10.30 3.50 -3.07
C SER A 11 9.51 4.65 -3.71
N GLU A 12 10.22 5.63 -4.28
CA GLU A 12 9.58 6.77 -4.94
C GLU A 12 8.70 6.32 -6.11
N ARG A 13 9.11 5.26 -6.81
CA ARG A 13 8.34 4.63 -7.89
C ARG A 13 7.00 4.12 -7.40
N LEU A 14 7.00 3.36 -6.30
CA LEU A 14 5.78 2.82 -5.74
C LEU A 14 4.88 3.92 -5.15
N ARG A 15 5.47 4.91 -4.47
CA ARG A 15 4.73 6.09 -3.98
C ARG A 15 4.02 6.83 -5.10
N SER A 16 4.70 7.03 -6.24
CA SER A 16 4.13 7.66 -7.42
C SER A 16 3.02 6.83 -8.06
N ALA A 17 3.20 5.51 -8.19
CA ALA A 17 2.19 4.60 -8.73
C ALA A 17 0.90 4.56 -7.87
N LEU A 18 1.07 4.57 -6.54
CA LEU A 18 -0.01 4.62 -5.58
C LEU A 18 -0.66 6.02 -5.46
N ARG A 19 -0.07 7.04 -6.09
CA ARG A 19 -0.47 8.47 -6.00
C ARG A 19 -0.63 8.95 -4.56
N LEU A 20 0.32 8.57 -3.72
CA LEU A 20 0.41 9.06 -2.35
C LEU A 20 0.77 10.54 -2.39
N ARG A 21 -0.23 11.42 -2.19
CA ARG A 21 -0.05 12.88 -2.14
C ARG A 21 -0.20 13.47 -0.74
N ASP A 22 -0.86 12.74 0.16
CA ASP A 22 -1.16 13.16 1.53
C ASP A 22 -0.78 12.05 2.52
N GLU A 23 -0.15 12.41 3.64
CA GLU A 23 0.25 11.49 4.71
C GLU A 23 -0.95 10.72 5.31
N GLY A 24 -2.16 11.29 5.29
CA GLY A 24 -3.37 10.65 5.82
C GLY A 24 -3.87 9.41 5.07
N SER A 25 -3.25 9.06 3.94
CA SER A 25 -3.56 7.85 3.18
C SER A 25 -2.61 6.69 3.46
N VAL A 26 -1.63 6.87 4.35
CA VAL A 26 -0.54 5.92 4.59
C VAL A 26 -0.39 5.69 6.09
N GLU A 27 -0.37 4.43 6.49
CA GLU A 27 -0.19 4.00 7.88
C GLU A 27 0.94 2.97 7.92
N ASP A 28 2.00 3.23 8.69
CA ASP A 28 3.03 2.21 8.97
C ASP A 28 2.57 1.39 10.18
N VAL A 29 2.35 0.09 9.99
CA VAL A 29 1.96 -0.83 11.07
C VAL A 29 3.12 -1.70 11.55
N GLY A 30 4.35 -1.26 11.31
CA GLY A 30 5.58 -1.91 11.77
C GLY A 30 6.10 -2.97 10.80
N ASP A 31 5.28 -3.97 10.44
CA ASP A 31 5.67 -5.04 9.48
C ASP A 31 5.32 -4.69 8.03
N ALA A 32 4.25 -3.91 7.84
CA ALA A 32 3.75 -3.50 6.54
C ALA A 32 3.36 -2.03 6.51
N VAL A 33 3.28 -1.49 5.30
CA VAL A 33 2.68 -0.18 5.05
C VAL A 33 1.27 -0.39 4.53
N VAL A 34 0.28 0.17 5.21
CA VAL A 34 -1.11 0.15 4.80
C VAL A 34 -1.44 1.45 4.08
N VAL A 35 -2.01 1.35 2.89
CA VAL A 35 -2.29 2.49 2.02
C VAL A 35 -3.74 2.50 1.60
N LYS A 36 -4.44 3.59 1.88
CA LYS A 36 -5.77 3.85 1.35
C LYS A 36 -5.66 4.42 -0.07
N VAL A 37 -6.43 3.87 -1.01
CA VAL A 37 -6.45 4.32 -2.40
C VAL A 37 -7.88 4.51 -2.93
N ASP A 38 -7.99 5.20 -4.06
CA ASP A 38 -9.25 5.38 -4.79
C ASP A 38 -9.75 4.10 -5.48
N SER A 39 -8.83 3.26 -5.97
CA SER A 39 -9.18 2.03 -6.70
C SER A 39 -8.08 0.99 -6.57
N VAL A 40 -8.34 -0.07 -5.80
CA VAL A 40 -7.35 -1.13 -5.56
C VAL A 40 -6.90 -1.80 -6.86
N GLU A 41 -7.82 -2.15 -7.77
CA GLU A 41 -7.45 -2.88 -8.99
C GLU A 41 -6.56 -2.06 -9.93
N ARG A 42 -6.80 -0.75 -10.01
CA ARG A 42 -5.98 0.14 -10.82
C ARG A 42 -4.60 0.30 -10.20
N ARG A 43 -4.56 0.61 -8.90
CA ARG A 43 -3.32 0.87 -8.15
C ARG A 43 -2.46 -0.36 -8.03
N TYR A 44 -3.06 -1.53 -7.85
CA TYR A 44 -2.36 -2.81 -7.86
C TYR A 44 -1.60 -3.03 -9.18
N ARG A 45 -2.27 -2.80 -10.32
CA ARG A 45 -1.64 -2.92 -11.63
C ARG A 45 -0.55 -1.88 -11.86
N ASP A 46 -0.77 -0.64 -11.43
CA ASP A 46 0.23 0.43 -11.53
C ASP A 46 1.44 0.14 -10.64
N ALA A 47 1.24 -0.39 -9.43
CA ALA A 47 2.30 -0.81 -8.52
C ALA A 47 3.16 -1.93 -9.11
N ILE A 48 2.54 -2.95 -9.72
CA ILE A 48 3.29 -4.03 -10.41
C ILE A 48 4.15 -3.47 -11.55
N LYS A 49 3.60 -2.56 -12.36
CA LYS A 49 4.37 -1.88 -13.42
C LYS A 49 5.51 -1.04 -12.87
N ALA A 50 5.38 -0.56 -11.63
CA ALA A 50 6.41 0.21 -10.93
C ALA A 50 7.47 -0.67 -10.24
N GLY A 51 7.37 -1.99 -10.34
CA GLY A 51 8.33 -2.94 -9.78
C GLY A 51 7.92 -3.52 -8.42
N ALA A 52 6.65 -3.38 -8.00
CA ALA A 52 6.18 -4.10 -6.84
C ALA A 52 5.83 -5.56 -7.20
N ARG A 53 6.24 -6.49 -6.34
CA ARG A 53 5.92 -7.90 -6.49
C ARG A 53 4.51 -8.19 -5.95
N PRO A 54 3.61 -8.81 -6.73
CA PRO A 54 2.31 -9.24 -6.24
C PRO A 54 2.45 -10.35 -5.19
N VAL A 55 1.75 -10.20 -4.05
CA VAL A 55 1.63 -11.25 -3.02
C VAL A 55 0.21 -11.80 -3.00
N GLU A 56 -0.78 -10.92 -2.90
CA GLU A 56 -2.19 -11.26 -2.95
C GLU A 56 -2.93 -10.35 -3.93
N PRO A 57 -3.67 -10.92 -4.89
CA PRO A 57 -4.44 -10.13 -5.85
C PRO A 57 -5.61 -9.41 -5.14
N PRO A 58 -6.19 -8.39 -5.80
CA PRO A 58 -7.36 -7.68 -5.29
C PRO A 58 -8.50 -8.63 -4.89
N ARG A 59 -8.92 -8.56 -3.63
CA ARG A 59 -10.06 -9.30 -3.09
C ARG A 59 -10.90 -8.44 -2.16
N ASP A 60 -12.13 -8.85 -1.92
CA ASP A 60 -12.97 -8.24 -0.89
C ASP A 60 -12.67 -8.87 0.47
N GLU A 61 -12.48 -8.03 1.49
CA GLU A 61 -12.20 -8.44 2.87
C GLU A 61 -13.15 -7.68 3.81
N VAL A 62 -13.68 -8.39 4.81
CA VAL A 62 -14.58 -7.80 5.81
C VAL A 62 -13.72 -7.26 6.95
N GLY A 63 -13.72 -5.95 7.17
CA GLY A 63 -13.00 -5.29 8.25
C GLY A 63 -13.93 -4.37 9.03
N LEU A 64 -13.92 -4.46 10.37
CA LEU A 64 -14.66 -3.57 11.28
C LEU A 64 -16.14 -3.32 10.90
N GLY A 65 -16.82 -4.32 10.33
CA GLY A 65 -18.23 -4.23 9.92
C GLY A 65 -18.49 -3.65 8.53
N ALA A 66 -17.46 -3.36 7.73
CA ALA A 66 -17.57 -2.89 6.35
C ALA A 66 -16.79 -3.79 5.38
N TRP A 67 -17.30 -3.90 4.14
CA TRP A 67 -16.58 -4.54 3.04
C TRP A 67 -15.55 -3.57 2.46
N ARG A 68 -14.30 -4.02 2.38
CA ARG A 68 -13.20 -3.27 1.76
C ARG A 68 -12.58 -4.10 0.65
N ARG A 69 -12.15 -3.44 -0.42
CA ARG A 69 -11.27 -4.07 -1.41
C ARG A 69 -9.86 -3.95 -0.88
N VAL A 70 -9.07 -5.03 -0.94
CA VAL A 70 -7.68 -5.07 -0.47
C VAL A 70 -6.79 -5.81 -1.47
N ALA A 71 -5.51 -5.45 -1.56
CA ALA A 71 -4.48 -6.22 -2.24
C ALA A 71 -3.15 -6.10 -1.51
N ARG A 72 -2.28 -7.11 -1.61
CA ARG A 72 -0.98 -7.12 -0.95
C ARG A 72 0.15 -7.28 -1.95
N LEU A 73 1.19 -6.48 -1.76
CA LEU A 73 2.36 -6.35 -2.62
C LEU A 73 3.62 -6.30 -1.75
N VAL A 74 4.78 -6.49 -2.36
CA VAL A 74 6.07 -6.15 -1.77
C VAL A 74 6.74 -5.13 -2.68
N ASP A 75 7.20 -4.03 -2.11
CA ASP A 75 8.12 -3.12 -2.79
C ASP A 75 9.48 -3.80 -2.95
N GLU A 76 9.84 -4.25 -4.15
CA GLU A 76 11.07 -5.04 -4.34
C GLU A 76 12.34 -4.23 -4.05
N GLU A 77 12.28 -2.91 -4.15
CA GLU A 77 13.43 -2.03 -3.89
C GLU A 77 13.75 -1.92 -2.40
N THR A 78 12.71 -1.79 -1.57
CA THR A 78 12.87 -1.61 -0.11
C THR A 78 12.64 -2.90 0.67
N GLY A 79 12.10 -3.94 0.03
CA GLY A 79 11.67 -5.18 0.67
C GLY A 79 10.41 -5.04 1.53
N ARG A 80 9.77 -3.86 1.57
CA ARG A 80 8.62 -3.60 2.44
C ARG A 80 7.34 -4.25 1.91
N ALA A 81 6.61 -4.90 2.80
CA ALA A 81 5.24 -5.33 2.53
C ALA A 81 4.31 -4.11 2.46
N VAL A 82 3.42 -4.10 1.46
CA VAL A 82 2.47 -3.03 1.23
C VAL A 82 1.08 -3.62 1.07
N THR A 83 0.16 -3.20 1.93
CA THR A 83 -1.26 -3.52 1.81
C THR A 83 -2.00 -2.30 1.30
N ILE A 84 -2.58 -2.38 0.12
CA ILE A 84 -3.42 -1.31 -0.41
C ILE A 84 -4.89 -1.67 -0.21
N TRP A 85 -5.72 -0.68 0.12
CA TRP A 85 -7.15 -0.89 0.34
C TRP A 85 -7.99 0.29 -0.12
N SER A 86 -9.27 0.04 -0.38
CA SER A 86 -10.28 1.07 -0.61
C SER A 86 -11.59 0.68 0.07
N ASP A 87 -12.32 1.67 0.59
CA ASP A 87 -13.73 1.46 0.95
C ASP A 87 -14.51 1.15 -0.33
N ARG A 88 -15.50 0.26 -0.23
CA ARG A 88 -16.45 0.08 -1.33
C ARG A 88 -17.35 1.31 -1.36
N SER A 89 -17.11 2.22 -2.30
CA SER A 89 -18.06 3.30 -2.64
C SER A 89 -19.16 2.74 -3.52
#